data_AF-A0A7J3IJU9-F1
#
_entry.id   AF-A0A7J3IJU9-F1
#
_cell.length_a   1.000
_cell.length_b   1.000
_cell.length_c   1.000
_cell.angle_alpha   90.00
_cell.angle_beta   90.00
_cell.angle_gamma   90.00
#
_symmetry.space_group_name_H-M   'P 1'
#
loop_
_entity.id
_entity.type
_entity.pdbx_description
1 polymer ?
#
loop_
_entity_poly.entity_id
_entity_poly.type
_entity_poly.pdbx_seq_one_letter_code
_entity_poly.pdbx_strand_id
1 'polypeptide(L)'
;MPKLQLKDKLSKLRKIRIKFNIGKPKQVAIPPPPPKPLPRGFKVVERYPLYEPFAHVAIVQNPKTGEYKYILDELQLDPLERGVYNRILEILLAEIESPKEEIKDPRKFFA
;
A
#
# COMPACT_ATOMS: atom_id res chain seq x y z
N MET A 1 5.21 27.28 57.78
CA MET A 1 5.49 27.01 56.34
C MET A 1 6.42 25.82 56.22
N PRO A 2 5.97 24.65 55.73
CA PRO A 2 6.83 23.46 55.64
C PRO A 2 7.57 23.45 54.29
N LYS A 3 8.91 23.39 54.36
CA LYS A 3 9.80 23.32 53.18
C LYS A 3 9.78 21.93 52.55
N LEU A 4 9.25 21.89 51.33
CA LEU A 4 9.56 21.02 50.18
C LEU A 4 10.54 19.84 50.44
N GLN A 5 10.04 18.68 50.90
CA GLN A 5 10.80 17.41 50.96
C GLN A 5 10.73 16.59 49.66
N LEU A 6 10.60 17.23 48.50
CA LEU A 6 10.48 16.51 47.21
C LEU A 6 11.83 16.08 46.62
N LYS A 7 12.95 16.71 47.05
CA LYS A 7 14.25 16.54 46.39
C LYS A 7 14.95 15.22 46.73
N ASP A 8 14.71 14.67 47.93
CA ASP A 8 15.39 13.45 48.39
C ASP A 8 14.80 12.16 47.82
N LYS A 9 13.53 12.17 47.37
CA LYS A 9 12.91 11.00 46.72
C LYS A 9 13.39 10.78 45.28
N LEU A 10 13.87 11.84 44.62
CA LEU A 10 14.36 11.78 43.23
C LEU A 10 15.80 11.24 43.11
N SER A 11 16.59 11.31 44.17
CA SER A 11 17.99 10.84 44.16
C SER A 11 18.10 9.30 44.12
N LYS A 12 17.07 8.58 44.60
CA LYS A 12 17.00 7.11 44.58
C LYS A 12 16.60 6.52 43.21
N LEU A 13 15.98 7.30 42.33
CA LEU A 13 15.59 6.86 40.98
C LEU A 13 16.75 6.83 39.97
N ARG A 14 17.92 7.38 40.31
CA ARG A 14 19.06 7.50 39.38
C ARG A 14 19.87 6.22 39.13
N LYS A 15 19.55 5.10 39.77
CA LYS A 15 20.36 3.86 39.67
C LYS A 15 19.83 2.79 38.71
N ILE A 16 18.68 2.99 38.07
CA ILE A 16 18.13 2.00 37.13
C ILE A 16 18.65 2.30 35.71
N ARG A 17 19.85 1.80 35.39
CA ARG A 17 20.33 1.74 34.00
C ARG A 17 19.62 0.58 33.28
N ILE A 18 18.45 0.84 32.72
CA ILE A 18 17.77 -0.10 31.83
C ILE A 18 18.57 -0.15 30.53
N LYS A 19 19.29 -1.25 30.29
CA LYS A 19 19.91 -1.52 28.99
C LYS A 19 18.82 -1.97 28.03
N PHE A 20 18.25 -1.04 27.27
CA PHE A 20 17.37 -1.37 26.15
C PHE A 20 18.21 -1.88 24.99
N ASN A 21 18.21 -3.20 24.78
CA ASN A 21 18.74 -3.80 23.55
C ASN A 21 17.73 -3.51 22.43
N ILE A 22 17.90 -2.39 21.72
CA ILE A 22 17.12 -2.09 20.52
C ILE A 22 17.64 -3.01 19.42
N GLY A 23 17.08 -4.22 19.33
CA GLY A 23 17.26 -5.09 18.19
C GLY A 23 16.81 -4.36 16.92
N LYS A 24 17.52 -4.57 15.81
CA LYS A 24 17.16 -3.98 14.51
C LYS A 24 15.67 -4.26 14.23
N PRO A 25 14.86 -3.26 13.84
CA PRO A 25 13.48 -3.52 13.47
C PRO A 25 13.49 -4.56 12.34
N LYS A 26 12.85 -5.71 12.57
CA LYS A 26 12.57 -6.67 11.49
C LYS A 26 11.82 -5.87 10.43
N GLN A 27 12.31 -5.88 9.19
CA GLN A 27 11.53 -5.38 8.06
C GLN A 27 10.26 -6.22 8.00
N VAL A 28 9.17 -5.68 8.53
CA VAL A 28 7.86 -6.32 8.45
C VAL A 28 7.44 -6.11 7.00
N ALA A 29 7.30 -7.20 6.24
CA ALA A 29 6.72 -7.12 4.91
C ALA A 29 5.37 -6.40 5.03
N ILE A 30 5.21 -5.31 4.28
CA ILE A 30 3.96 -4.56 4.26
C ILE A 30 2.90 -5.55 3.77
N PRO A 31 1.85 -5.85 4.56
CA PRO A 31 0.81 -6.76 4.12
C PRO A 31 0.18 -6.19 2.83
N PRO A 32 -0.18 -7.04 1.86
CA PRO A 32 -0.86 -6.57 0.67
C PRO A 32 -2.13 -5.83 1.10
N PRO A 33 -2.47 -4.73 0.42
CA PRO A 33 -3.64 -3.96 0.75
C PRO A 33 -4.89 -4.85 0.65
N PRO A 34 -5.87 -4.67 1.55
CA PRO A 34 -7.05 -5.49 1.55
C PRO A 34 -7.80 -5.34 0.22
N PRO A 35 -8.28 -6.44 -0.38
CA PRO A 35 -9.04 -6.39 -1.62
C PRO A 35 -10.31 -5.56 -1.43
N LYS A 36 -10.74 -4.86 -2.48
CA LYS A 36 -11.93 -4.01 -2.38
C LYS A 36 -13.17 -4.85 -2.04
N PRO A 37 -14.09 -4.30 -1.22
CA PRO A 37 -15.37 -4.95 -0.98
C PRO A 37 -16.14 -5.01 -2.31
N LEU A 38 -16.50 -6.23 -2.68
CA LEU A 38 -17.27 -6.47 -3.91
C LEU A 38 -18.65 -5.80 -3.85
N PRO A 39 -19.25 -5.46 -5.00
CA PRO A 39 -20.58 -4.87 -5.05
C PRO A 39 -21.58 -5.69 -4.24
N ARG A 40 -22.32 -5.02 -3.34
CA ARG A 40 -23.27 -5.68 -2.45
C ARG A 40 -24.34 -6.41 -3.28
N GLY A 41 -24.66 -7.64 -2.88
CA GLY A 41 -25.70 -8.44 -3.52
C GLY A 41 -25.24 -9.34 -4.66
N PHE A 42 -23.94 -9.44 -4.93
CA PHE A 42 -23.37 -10.44 -5.84
C PHE A 42 -22.70 -11.59 -5.07
N LYS A 43 -22.83 -12.81 -5.59
CA LYS A 43 -22.16 -14.00 -5.05
C LYS A 43 -20.82 -14.20 -5.76
N VAL A 44 -19.73 -14.34 -5.02
CA VAL A 44 -18.43 -14.70 -5.59
C VAL A 44 -18.48 -16.16 -6.01
N VAL A 45 -18.17 -16.41 -7.27
CA VAL A 45 -18.10 -17.76 -7.84
C VAL A 45 -16.67 -18.23 -7.80
N GLU A 46 -15.75 -17.38 -8.28
CA GLU A 46 -14.35 -17.71 -8.38
C GLU A 46 -13.50 -16.44 -8.26
N ARG A 47 -12.31 -16.58 -7.67
CA ARG A 47 -11.32 -15.52 -7.61
C ARG A 47 -9.95 -16.11 -7.87
N TYR A 48 -9.21 -15.54 -8.81
CA TYR A 48 -7.86 -16.00 -9.16
C TYR A 48 -6.96 -14.80 -9.51
N PRO A 49 -5.63 -14.95 -9.33
CA PRO A 49 -4.70 -13.88 -9.65
C PRO A 49 -4.42 -13.79 -11.14
N LEU A 50 -4.27 -12.56 -11.65
CA LEU A 50 -3.64 -12.30 -12.94
C LEU A 50 -2.18 -11.94 -12.77
N TYR A 51 -1.88 -11.13 -11.75
CA TYR A 51 -0.53 -10.72 -11.43
C TYR A 51 -0.40 -10.45 -9.94
N GLU A 52 0.14 -11.41 -9.20
CA GLU A 52 0.27 -11.32 -7.74
C GLU A 52 1.38 -10.32 -7.36
N PRO A 53 1.18 -9.46 -6.34
CA PRO A 53 -0.03 -9.26 -5.51
C PRO A 53 -0.95 -8.13 -6.01
N PHE A 54 -0.77 -7.63 -7.23
CA PHE A 54 -1.31 -6.35 -7.67
C PHE A 54 -2.65 -6.43 -8.42
N ALA A 55 -2.95 -7.57 -9.05
CA ALA A 55 -4.13 -7.73 -9.88
C ALA A 55 -4.78 -9.11 -9.72
N HIS A 56 -6.07 -9.11 -9.41
CA HIS A 56 -6.90 -10.30 -9.28
C HIS A 56 -8.18 -10.14 -10.08
N VAL A 57 -8.75 -11.27 -10.43
CA VAL A 57 -10.06 -11.35 -11.06
C VAL A 57 -11.04 -11.91 -10.05
N ALA A 58 -12.18 -11.26 -9.90
CA ALA A 58 -13.33 -11.78 -9.21
C ALA A 58 -14.47 -12.02 -10.20
N ILE A 59 -14.79 -13.30 -10.43
CA ILE A 59 -16.00 -13.69 -11.15
C ILE A 59 -17.16 -13.69 -10.15
N VAL A 60 -18.13 -12.81 -10.38
CA VAL A 60 -19.29 -12.65 -9.51
C VAL A 60 -20.57 -12.96 -10.27
N GLN A 61 -21.55 -13.54 -9.58
CA GLN A 61 -22.85 -13.86 -10.14
C GLN A 61 -23.94 -13.04 -9.42
N ASN A 62 -24.86 -12.47 -10.20
CA ASN A 62 -26.06 -11.86 -9.66
C ASN A 62 -27.04 -12.98 -9.24
N PRO A 63 -27.37 -13.13 -7.94
CA PRO A 63 -28.24 -14.20 -7.48
C PRO A 63 -29.69 -14.05 -7.97
N LYS A 64 -30.12 -12.85 -8.40
CA LYS A 64 -31.47 -12.60 -8.90
C LYS A 64 -31.63 -12.91 -10.40
N THR A 65 -30.62 -12.58 -11.21
CA THR A 65 -30.70 -12.72 -12.67
C THR A 65 -29.87 -13.89 -13.21
N GLY A 66 -28.96 -14.44 -12.41
CA GLY A 66 -28.00 -15.46 -12.83
C GLY A 66 -26.83 -14.93 -13.67
N GLU A 67 -26.82 -13.64 -14.00
CA GLU A 67 -25.79 -12.97 -14.81
C GLU A 67 -24.42 -13.03 -14.13
N TYR A 68 -23.38 -13.37 -14.89
CA TYR A 68 -21.99 -13.32 -14.44
C TYR A 68 -21.34 -11.99 -14.83
N LYS A 69 -20.51 -11.46 -13.94
CA LYS A 69 -19.68 -10.28 -14.18
C LYS A 69 -18.22 -10.60 -13.86
N TYR A 70 -17.36 -10.13 -14.74
CA TYR A 70 -15.91 -10.20 -14.60
C TYR A 70 -15.43 -8.88 -14.00
N ILE A 71 -14.97 -8.92 -12.74
CA ILE A 71 -14.46 -7.74 -12.05
C ILE A 71 -12.94 -7.84 -11.97
N LEU A 72 -12.25 -6.87 -12.56
CA LEU A 72 -10.82 -6.70 -12.44
C LEU A 72 -10.53 -5.86 -11.18
N ASP A 73 -9.88 -6.49 -10.20
CA ASP A 73 -9.52 -5.89 -8.92
C ASP A 73 -8.02 -5.61 -8.90
N GLU A 74 -7.66 -4.36 -9.21
CA GLU A 74 -6.29 -3.86 -9.25
C GLU A 74 -5.99 -2.95 -8.05
N LEU A 75 -4.73 -2.99 -7.61
CA LEU A 75 -4.18 -2.05 -6.65
C LEU A 75 -4.39 -0.61 -7.14
N GLN A 76 -5.21 0.14 -6.41
CA GLN A 76 -5.43 1.55 -6.69
C GLN A 76 -4.49 2.42 -5.90
N LEU A 77 -4.02 3.48 -6.54
CA LEU A 77 -3.32 4.56 -5.87
C LEU A 77 -4.31 5.52 -5.23
N ASP A 78 -4.04 5.90 -3.99
CA ASP A 78 -4.72 7.03 -3.35
C ASP A 78 -4.37 8.36 -4.07
N PRO A 79 -5.09 9.46 -3.78
CA PRO A 79 -4.84 10.73 -4.47
C PRO A 79 -3.41 11.27 -4.33
N LEU A 80 -2.77 11.05 -3.17
CA LEU A 80 -1.39 11.47 -2.91
C LEU A 80 -0.39 10.56 -3.63
N GLU A 81 -0.56 9.25 -3.53
CA GLU A 81 0.24 8.24 -4.25
C GLU A 81 0.16 8.47 -5.76
N ARG A 82 -1.02 8.78 -6.28
CA ARG A 82 -1.22 9.12 -7.69
C ARG A 82 -0.46 10.37 -8.10
N GLY A 83 -0.46 11.39 -7.24
CA GLY A 83 0.33 12.61 -7.46
C GLY A 83 1.83 12.33 -7.51
N VAL A 84 2.33 11.54 -6.55
CA VAL A 84 3.75 11.12 -6.50
C VAL A 84 4.11 10.27 -7.72
N TYR A 85 3.27 9.30 -8.07
CA TYR A 85 3.44 8.44 -9.24
C TYR A 85 3.56 9.28 -10.52
N ASN A 86 2.62 10.19 -10.76
CA ASN A 86 2.64 11.05 -11.94
C ASN A 86 3.89 11.92 -12.00
N ARG A 87 4.36 12.44 -10.85
CA ARG A 87 5.57 13.26 -10.81
C ARG A 87 6.82 12.45 -11.12
N ILE A 88 6.95 11.25 -10.57
CA ILE A 88 8.07 10.36 -10.87
C ILE A 88 8.05 9.98 -12.36
N LEU A 89 6.87 9.62 -12.88
CA LEU A 89 6.68 9.29 -14.28
C LEU A 89 7.10 10.45 -15.18
N GLU A 90 6.68 11.67 -14.87
CA GLU A 90 7.05 12.88 -15.62
C GLU A 90 8.57 13.09 -15.65
N ILE A 91 9.25 12.96 -14.50
CA ILE A 91 10.71 13.08 -14.42
C ILE A 91 11.38 12.00 -15.27
N LEU A 92 10.96 10.74 -15.14
CA LEU A 92 11.54 9.64 -15.91
C LEU A 92 11.35 9.85 -17.41
N LEU A 93 10.17 10.27 -17.85
CA LEU A 93 9.90 10.54 -19.26
C LEU A 93 10.74 11.71 -19.79
N ALA A 94 11.00 12.73 -18.96
CA ALA A 94 11.86 13.85 -19.32
C ALA A 94 13.32 13.42 -19.46
N GLU A 95 13.83 12.61 -18.53
CA GLU A 95 15.22 12.13 -18.52
C GLU A 95 15.53 11.18 -19.68
N ILE A 96 14.58 10.33 -20.07
CA ILE A 96 14.76 9.41 -21.22
C ILE A 96 14.47 10.08 -22.57
N GLU A 97 14.25 11.40 -22.59
CA GLU A 97 13.80 12.16 -23.77
C GLU A 97 12.62 11.49 -24.49
N SER A 98 11.69 10.90 -23.72
CA SER A 98 10.58 10.16 -24.29
C SER A 98 9.81 11.07 -25.25
N PRO A 99 9.53 10.63 -26.48
CA PRO A 99 8.69 11.40 -27.37
C PRO A 99 7.35 11.64 -26.67
N LYS A 100 6.94 12.91 -26.64
CA LYS A 100 5.65 13.33 -26.05
C LYS A 100 4.46 12.89 -26.90
N GLU A 101 4.72 12.42 -28.11
CA GLU A 101 3.73 11.91 -29.06
C GLU A 101 3.43 10.43 -28.81
N GLU A 102 2.22 10.02 -29.16
CA GLU A 102 1.73 8.66 -28.97
C GLU A 102 2.57 7.66 -29.77
N ILE A 103 3.37 6.86 -29.07
CA ILE A 103 4.16 5.80 -29.68
C ILE A 103 3.20 4.70 -30.14
N LYS A 104 3.04 4.53 -31.46
CA LYS A 104 2.14 3.52 -32.06
C LYS A 104 2.41 2.08 -31.59
N ASP A 105 3.66 1.76 -31.24
CA ASP A 105 4.03 0.48 -30.65
C ASP A 105 5.06 0.72 -29.53
N PRO A 106 4.64 0.73 -28.26
CA PRO A 106 5.53 1.01 -27.13
C PRO A 106 6.63 -0.05 -26.95
N ARG A 107 6.46 -1.28 -27.47
CA ARG A 107 7.48 -2.33 -27.34
C ARG A 107 8.76 -2.03 -28.11
N LYS A 108 8.69 -1.21 -29.16
CA LYS A 108 9.86 -0.84 -29.97
C LYS A 108 10.72 0.24 -29.33
N PHE A 109 10.20 0.96 -28.33
CA PHE A 109 10.91 2.06 -27.69
C PHE A 109 11.82 1.60 -26.54
N PHE A 110 11.47 0.50 -25.88
CA PHE A 110 12.20 -0.05 -24.73
C PHE A 110 13.08 -1.27 -25.05
N ALA A 111 13.24 -1.62 -26.34
CA ALA A 111 14.00 -2.78 -26.81
C ALA A 111 15.42 -2.41 -27.25
#